data_AF-A0A0L6UXS7-F1
#
_entry.id   AF-A0A0L6UXS7-F1
#
_cell.length_a   1.000
_cell.length_b   1.000
_cell.length_c   1.000
_cell.angle_alpha   90.00
_cell.angle_beta   90.00
_cell.angle_gamma   90.00
#
_symmetry.space_group_name_H-M   'P 1'
#
loop_
_entity.id
_entity.type
_entity.pdbx_description
1 polymer ?
#
loop_
_entity_poly.entity_id
_entity_poly.type
_entity_poly.pdbx_seq_one_letter_code
_entity_poly.pdbx_strand_id
1 'polypeptide(L)'
;MPKTHQLETIMAIGNHPIQIHGINNSGRLKFNVDLFEGEGPYESERRYLVGILNSIPRPEQWNFQLTNTQLTRASRILRSKRAIKSIPPVTKIRKFMGNIHRWYQYWNTHAKIDFSSLHKGEEVSKHQYALPIFLFFVEMIIYLIPFKQDLPFDVELDYPQEMSNAIDSFLVFNTIMNNNPPENGESEIWMERRRSFKDNLKHIKTRPFGIIWNLLAFWMESHYTAVWNALKQVQDLHVCQFVKSFFNFMFTHGIETLNENLRDYLPPE
;
A
#
# COMPACT_ATOMS: atom_id res chain seq x y z
N MET A 1 53.43 -37.42 -6.94
CA MET A 1 54.00 -36.15 -6.45
C MET A 1 53.36 -35.00 -7.21
N PRO A 2 52.73 -34.02 -6.54
CA PRO A 2 52.02 -32.92 -7.17
C PRO A 2 52.98 -31.77 -7.52
N LYS A 3 52.74 -31.10 -8.66
CA LYS A 3 53.31 -29.78 -8.96
C LYS A 3 52.18 -28.75 -9.05
N THR A 4 52.05 -28.03 -7.95
CA THR A 4 51.73 -26.60 -7.79
C THR A 4 51.13 -25.88 -9.00
N HIS A 5 49.83 -25.57 -8.92
CA HIS A 5 49.23 -24.44 -9.63
C HIS A 5 49.51 -23.15 -8.86
N GLN A 6 50.05 -22.16 -9.56
CA GLN A 6 50.18 -20.79 -9.09
C GLN A 6 48.78 -20.18 -8.97
N LEU A 7 48.53 -19.52 -7.83
CA LEU A 7 47.37 -18.66 -7.63
C LEU A 7 47.54 -17.40 -8.48
N GLU A 8 46.69 -17.24 -9.50
CA GLU A 8 46.46 -15.92 -10.09
C GLU A 8 45.64 -15.08 -9.10
N THR A 9 46.31 -14.09 -8.53
CA THR A 9 45.74 -13.03 -7.71
C THR A 9 44.77 -12.20 -8.55
N ILE A 10 43.47 -12.51 -8.44
CA ILE A 10 42.42 -11.63 -8.96
C ILE A 10 42.38 -10.39 -8.07
N MET A 11 42.85 -9.27 -8.61
CA MET A 11 42.73 -7.97 -7.99
C MET A 11 41.26 -7.57 -7.87
N ALA A 12 40.87 -7.17 -6.66
CA ALA A 12 39.57 -6.56 -6.39
C ALA A 12 39.45 -5.23 -7.12
N ILE A 13 38.58 -5.18 -8.13
CA ILE A 13 38.10 -3.91 -8.71
C ILE A 13 37.14 -3.30 -7.69
N GLY A 14 37.46 -2.06 -7.31
CA GLY A 14 36.87 -1.37 -6.18
C GLY A 14 35.40 -0.95 -6.35
N ASN A 15 34.80 -0.76 -5.18
CA ASN A 15 33.67 0.11 -4.90
C ASN A 15 32.31 -0.29 -5.49
N HIS A 16 31.79 -1.44 -5.07
CA HIS A 16 30.37 -1.56 -4.78
C HIS A 16 30.15 -1.46 -3.27
N PRO A 17 29.23 -0.62 -2.76
CA PRO A 17 28.83 -0.71 -1.37
C PRO A 17 28.18 -2.07 -1.16
N ILE A 18 28.92 -2.86 -0.40
CA ILE A 18 28.61 -4.14 0.23
C ILE A 18 27.09 -4.29 0.42
N GLN A 19 26.50 -5.18 -0.37
CA GLN A 19 25.23 -5.83 -0.05
C GLN A 19 25.45 -6.64 1.23
N ILE A 20 24.94 -6.12 2.35
CA ILE A 20 24.90 -6.85 3.61
C ILE A 20 23.68 -7.77 3.57
N HIS A 21 23.93 -9.07 3.72
CA HIS A 21 22.90 -10.04 4.09
C HIS A 21 22.19 -9.58 5.38
N GLY A 22 20.88 -9.35 5.30
CA GLY A 22 20.03 -9.03 6.45
C GLY A 22 19.57 -7.57 6.49
N ILE A 23 18.48 -7.29 5.77
CA ILE A 23 17.46 -6.27 6.07
C ILE A 23 17.96 -4.81 6.22
N ASN A 24 17.81 -4.03 5.13
CA ASN A 24 17.84 -2.56 5.17
C ASN A 24 16.42 -2.00 5.00
N ASN A 25 15.63 -1.96 6.08
CA ASN A 25 14.35 -1.25 6.10
C ASN A 25 14.48 0.24 6.49
N SER A 26 15.65 0.85 6.25
CA SER A 26 15.98 2.21 6.69
C SER A 26 15.49 3.33 5.76
N GLY A 27 14.81 3.01 4.65
CA GLY A 27 14.40 3.99 3.62
C GLY A 27 12.90 4.14 3.40
N ARG A 28 12.06 3.40 4.14
CA ARG A 28 10.60 3.45 3.95
C ARG A 28 9.95 4.55 4.78
N LEU A 29 8.91 5.15 4.21
CA LEU A 29 8.04 6.07 4.91
C LEU A 29 7.38 5.38 6.12
N LYS A 30 7.50 6.04 7.27
CA LYS A 30 6.89 5.58 8.51
C LYS A 30 5.50 6.19 8.67
N PHE A 31 4.45 5.38 8.58
CA PHE A 31 3.10 5.79 8.94
C PHE A 31 2.91 5.69 10.45
N ASN A 32 3.65 6.51 11.20
CA ASN A 32 3.67 6.50 12.66
C ASN A 32 2.99 7.75 13.25
N VAL A 33 3.12 7.92 14.56
CA VAL A 33 2.49 9.04 15.28
C VAL A 33 3.08 10.38 14.88
N ASP A 34 4.39 10.44 14.62
CA ASP A 34 5.13 11.64 14.22
C ASP A 34 4.50 12.32 13.00
N LEU A 35 3.92 11.52 12.09
CA LEU A 35 3.22 12.04 10.90
C LEU A 35 2.01 12.93 11.24
N PHE A 36 1.42 12.73 12.42
CA PHE A 36 0.21 13.39 12.87
C PHE A 36 0.46 14.26 14.11
N GLU A 37 1.72 14.49 14.50
CA GLU A 37 2.07 15.44 15.54
C GLU A 37 2.03 16.89 15.01
N GLY A 38 1.67 17.85 15.86
CA GLY A 38 1.64 19.28 15.53
C GLY A 38 0.28 19.97 15.72
N GLU A 39 0.33 21.28 15.94
CA GLU A 39 -0.82 22.17 16.17
C GLU A 39 -1.49 22.61 14.85
N GLY A 40 -2.73 23.10 14.91
CA GLY A 40 -3.44 23.69 13.77
C GLY A 40 -4.86 23.16 13.55
N PRO A 41 -5.49 23.47 12.40
CA PRO A 41 -6.82 22.95 12.09
C PRO A 41 -6.76 21.42 12.07
N TYR A 42 -7.77 20.77 12.65
CA TYR A 42 -7.87 19.31 12.81
C TYR A 42 -6.94 18.69 13.87
N GLU A 43 -6.54 19.45 14.90
CA GLU A 43 -5.73 18.90 15.99
C GLU A 43 -6.45 17.77 16.74
N SER A 44 -7.75 17.92 17.05
CA SER A 44 -8.56 16.88 17.69
C SER A 44 -8.56 15.57 16.90
N GLU A 45 -8.70 15.68 15.58
CA GLU A 45 -8.65 14.63 14.59
C GLU A 45 -7.29 13.93 14.55
N ARG A 46 -6.21 14.71 14.56
CA ARG A 46 -4.84 14.18 14.61
C ARG A 46 -4.55 13.46 15.92
N ARG A 47 -4.92 14.04 17.06
CA ARG A 47 -4.81 13.37 18.38
C ARG A 47 -5.59 12.05 18.41
N TYR A 48 -6.76 12.00 17.78
CA TYR A 48 -7.52 10.77 17.64
C TYR A 48 -6.78 9.71 16.82
N LEU A 49 -6.19 10.08 15.69
CA LEU A 49 -5.35 9.18 14.88
C LEU A 49 -4.16 8.64 15.67
N VAL A 50 -3.42 9.53 16.34
CA VAL A 50 -2.30 9.15 17.22
C VAL A 50 -2.76 8.13 18.27
N GLY A 51 -3.93 8.34 18.87
CA GLY A 51 -4.52 7.39 19.80
C GLY A 51 -4.83 6.02 19.18
N ILE A 52 -5.30 5.98 17.94
CA ILE A 52 -5.52 4.71 17.20
C ILE A 52 -4.19 4.05 16.89
N LEU A 53 -3.24 4.77 16.29
CA LEU A 53 -1.93 4.25 15.90
C LEU A 53 -1.15 3.68 17.09
N ASN A 54 -1.22 4.35 18.25
CA ASN A 54 -0.64 3.86 19.50
C ASN A 54 -1.31 2.60 20.06
N SER A 55 -2.56 2.34 19.67
CA SER A 55 -3.30 1.16 20.13
C SER A 55 -3.10 -0.05 19.22
N ILE A 56 -2.73 0.15 17.95
CA ILE A 56 -2.43 -0.94 17.01
C ILE A 56 -1.17 -1.67 17.51
N PRO A 57 -1.21 -3.01 17.66
CA PRO A 57 -0.04 -3.78 18.01
C PRO A 57 1.12 -3.49 17.05
N ARG A 58 2.29 -3.20 17.61
CA ARG A 58 3.49 -2.96 16.80
C ARG A 58 4.23 -4.29 16.58
N PRO A 59 4.81 -4.50 15.40
CA PRO A 59 5.80 -5.54 15.21
C PRO A 59 6.93 -5.40 16.24
N GLU A 60 7.54 -6.51 16.65
CA GLU A 60 8.77 -6.45 17.44
C GLU A 60 9.87 -5.82 16.59
N GLN A 61 10.79 -5.07 17.21
CA GLN A 61 11.97 -4.60 16.48
C GLN A 61 12.61 -5.82 15.79
N TRP A 62 12.94 -5.67 14.51
CA TRP A 62 13.46 -6.70 13.59
C TRP A 62 12.44 -7.60 12.89
N ASN A 63 11.24 -7.78 13.45
CA ASN A 63 10.19 -8.61 12.85
C ASN A 63 9.05 -7.73 12.37
N PHE A 64 9.09 -7.27 11.12
CA PHE A 64 7.97 -6.54 10.50
C PHE A 64 6.81 -7.50 10.18
N GLN A 65 6.34 -8.28 11.14
CA GLN A 65 5.16 -9.11 11.01
C GLN A 65 4.32 -9.10 12.28
N LEU A 66 3.01 -9.27 12.12
CA LEU A 66 2.07 -9.47 13.23
C LEU A 66 1.84 -10.97 13.44
N THR A 67 1.59 -11.36 14.69
CA THR A 67 0.96 -12.66 14.99
C THR A 67 -0.53 -12.63 14.63
N ASN A 68 -1.17 -13.79 14.48
CA ASN A 68 -2.62 -13.88 14.27
C ASN A 68 -3.43 -13.14 15.36
N THR A 69 -3.00 -13.23 16.61
CA THR A 69 -3.65 -12.53 17.74
C THR A 69 -3.48 -11.02 17.62
N GLN A 70 -2.30 -10.54 17.21
CA GLN A 70 -2.04 -9.11 16.97
C GLN A 70 -2.83 -8.60 15.76
N LEU A 71 -2.91 -9.35 14.65
CA LEU A 71 -3.76 -9.04 13.51
C LEU A 71 -5.23 -8.88 13.94
N THR A 72 -5.76 -9.87 14.66
CA THR A 72 -7.15 -9.83 15.17
C THR A 72 -7.38 -8.60 16.05
N ARG A 73 -6.43 -8.28 16.93
CA ARG A 73 -6.50 -7.09 17.79
C ARG A 73 -6.45 -5.80 16.96
N ALA A 74 -5.54 -5.69 16.00
CA ALA A 74 -5.43 -4.55 15.09
C ALA A 74 -6.74 -4.34 14.31
N SER A 75 -7.27 -5.39 13.70
CA SER A 75 -8.53 -5.35 12.96
C SER A 75 -9.70 -4.92 13.85
N ARG A 76 -9.80 -5.43 15.09
CA ARG A 76 -10.84 -5.01 16.04
C ARG A 76 -10.73 -3.53 16.39
N ILE A 77 -9.52 -3.03 16.63
CA ILE A 77 -9.27 -1.62 16.92
C ILE A 77 -9.75 -0.75 15.76
N LEU A 78 -9.33 -1.08 14.53
CA LEU A 78 -9.74 -0.37 13.31
C LEU A 78 -11.27 -0.39 13.09
N ARG A 79 -11.95 -1.48 13.49
CA ARG A 79 -13.42 -1.61 13.38
C ARG A 79 -14.21 -0.87 14.47
N SER A 80 -13.66 -0.77 15.68
CA SER A 80 -14.38 -0.29 16.87
C SER A 80 -14.48 1.23 17.02
N LYS A 81 -13.76 1.96 16.17
CA LYS A 81 -13.51 3.40 16.33
C LYS A 81 -14.52 4.18 15.47
N ARG A 82 -15.24 5.14 16.11
CA ARG A 82 -16.31 5.93 15.47
C ARG A 82 -15.87 6.45 14.10
N ALA A 83 -16.72 6.23 13.10
CA ALA A 83 -16.47 6.70 11.75
C ALA A 83 -16.36 8.23 11.74
N ILE A 84 -15.14 8.74 11.61
CA ILE A 84 -14.96 10.11 11.15
C ILE A 84 -15.40 10.11 9.69
N LYS A 85 -16.48 10.84 9.39
CA LYS A 85 -16.93 11.04 8.00
C LYS A 85 -15.90 11.92 7.29
N SER A 86 -14.78 11.33 6.88
CA SER A 86 -13.90 11.94 5.89
C SER A 86 -14.18 11.29 4.55
N ILE A 87 -14.95 11.98 3.72
CA ILE A 87 -14.79 11.79 2.27
C ILE A 87 -13.55 12.62 1.95
N PRO A 88 -12.43 12.00 1.54
CA PRO A 88 -11.24 12.78 1.23
C PRO A 88 -11.61 13.75 0.11
N PRO A 89 -11.42 15.06 0.31
CA PRO A 89 -11.83 16.01 -0.69
C PRO A 89 -10.92 15.86 -1.92
N VAL A 90 -11.49 16.09 -3.11
CA VAL A 90 -10.76 16.07 -4.40
C VAL A 90 -9.51 16.97 -4.36
N THR A 91 -9.53 18.00 -3.51
CA THR A 91 -8.37 18.86 -3.26
C THR A 91 -7.15 18.11 -2.72
N LYS A 92 -7.34 17.08 -1.87
CA LYS A 92 -6.24 16.26 -1.34
C LYS A 92 -5.65 15.33 -2.39
N ILE A 93 -6.51 14.75 -3.25
CA ILE A 93 -6.05 14.02 -4.44
C ILE A 93 -5.19 14.94 -5.31
N ARG A 94 -5.63 16.18 -5.56
CA ARG A 94 -4.85 17.13 -6.36
C ARG A 94 -3.50 17.45 -5.73
N LYS A 95 -3.45 17.67 -4.41
CA LYS A 95 -2.19 17.92 -3.68
C LYS A 95 -1.22 16.73 -3.78
N PHE A 96 -1.74 15.51 -3.67
CA PHE A 96 -0.96 14.29 -3.89
C PHE A 96 -0.42 14.22 -5.32
N MET A 97 -1.30 14.37 -6.31
CA MET A 97 -0.92 14.30 -7.72
C MET A 97 0.06 15.41 -8.12
N GLY A 98 0.02 16.58 -7.46
CA GLY A 98 1.02 17.64 -7.65
C GLY A 98 2.45 17.24 -7.27
N ASN A 99 2.62 16.19 -6.45
CA ASN A 99 3.92 15.64 -6.02
C ASN A 99 4.20 14.25 -6.61
N ILE A 100 3.44 13.81 -7.62
CA ILE A 100 3.47 12.42 -8.08
C ILE A 100 4.84 11.96 -8.59
N HIS A 101 5.61 12.86 -9.20
CA HIS A 101 6.96 12.56 -9.69
C HIS A 101 7.89 12.09 -8.57
N ARG A 102 7.83 12.74 -7.39
CA ARG A 102 8.61 12.34 -6.21
C ARG A 102 8.16 10.99 -5.68
N TRP A 103 6.86 10.72 -5.70
CA TRP A 103 6.32 9.42 -5.30
C TRP A 103 6.79 8.30 -6.23
N TYR A 104 6.81 8.54 -7.54
CA TYR A 104 7.36 7.59 -8.50
C TYR A 104 8.87 7.36 -8.29
N GLN A 105 9.64 8.42 -8.02
CA GLN A 105 11.05 8.29 -7.66
C GLN A 105 11.24 7.49 -6.36
N TYR A 106 10.40 7.74 -5.34
CA TYR A 106 10.44 7.02 -4.07
C TYR A 106 10.17 5.53 -4.28
N TRP A 107 9.08 5.17 -4.97
CA TRP A 107 8.76 3.76 -5.25
C TRP A 107 9.77 3.10 -6.19
N ASN A 108 10.35 3.83 -7.14
CA ASN A 108 11.45 3.30 -7.95
C ASN A 108 12.69 3.00 -7.08
N THR A 109 13.04 3.90 -6.17
CA THR A 109 14.20 3.77 -5.29
C THR A 109 14.03 2.61 -4.31
N HIS A 110 12.89 2.54 -3.63
CA HIS A 110 12.67 1.66 -2.47
C HIS A 110 11.91 0.37 -2.81
N ALA A 111 10.96 0.43 -3.74
CA ALA A 111 10.18 -0.74 -4.17
C ALA A 111 10.65 -1.32 -5.52
N LYS A 112 11.69 -0.74 -6.14
CA LYS A 112 12.24 -1.16 -7.43
C LYS A 112 11.20 -1.19 -8.56
N ILE A 113 10.19 -0.32 -8.48
CA ILE A 113 9.15 -0.22 -9.49
C ILE A 113 9.66 0.60 -10.68
N ASP A 114 9.69 0.00 -11.87
CA ASP A 114 9.95 0.71 -13.12
C ASP A 114 8.64 1.20 -13.77
N PHE A 115 8.25 2.44 -13.46
CA PHE A 115 7.08 3.06 -14.08
C PHE A 115 7.24 3.31 -15.58
N SER A 116 8.48 3.38 -16.12
CA SER A 116 8.69 3.58 -17.56
C SER A 116 8.19 2.40 -18.38
N SER A 117 8.28 1.18 -17.83
CA SER A 117 7.70 -0.03 -18.41
C SER A 117 6.17 -0.04 -18.39
N LEU A 118 5.56 0.55 -17.35
CA LEU A 118 4.11 0.64 -17.18
C LEU A 118 3.46 1.66 -18.13
N HIS A 119 4.19 2.71 -18.51
CA HIS A 119 3.73 3.72 -19.47
C HIS A 119 3.61 3.19 -20.91
N LYS A 120 4.25 2.07 -21.26
CA LYS A 120 4.05 1.42 -22.57
C LYS A 120 2.68 0.74 -22.71
N GLY A 121 1.93 0.60 -21.62
CA GLY A 121 0.54 0.13 -21.58
C GLY A 121 -0.43 1.27 -21.32
N GLU A 122 -0.38 2.33 -22.13
CA GLU A 122 -1.00 3.67 -21.99
C GLU A 122 -2.51 3.76 -21.62
N GLU A 123 -3.21 2.66 -21.36
CA GLU A 123 -4.64 2.66 -21.00
C GLU A 123 -4.96 1.98 -19.66
N VAL A 124 -4.03 1.94 -18.71
CA VAL A 124 -4.29 1.20 -17.46
C VAL A 124 -5.48 1.77 -16.66
N SER A 125 -5.85 3.05 -16.85
CA SER A 125 -7.17 3.58 -16.46
C SER A 125 -7.40 4.95 -17.08
N LYS A 126 -8.63 5.27 -17.52
CA LYS A 126 -9.04 6.65 -17.87
C LYS A 126 -8.82 7.65 -16.73
N HIS A 127 -8.55 7.14 -15.52
CA HIS A 127 -8.36 7.90 -14.30
C HIS A 127 -6.92 7.75 -13.81
N GLN A 128 -6.04 8.62 -14.31
CA GLN A 128 -4.59 8.60 -14.05
C GLN A 128 -4.22 8.64 -12.56
N TYR A 129 -5.11 9.10 -11.69
CA TYR A 129 -4.87 9.13 -10.25
C TYR A 129 -5.04 7.76 -9.57
N ALA A 130 -5.72 6.79 -10.22
CA ALA A 130 -6.15 5.56 -9.57
C ALA A 130 -4.97 4.70 -9.12
N LEU A 131 -4.00 4.46 -10.02
CA LEU A 131 -2.82 3.65 -9.72
C LEU A 131 -1.97 4.26 -8.59
N PRO A 132 -1.56 5.55 -8.66
CA PRO A 132 -0.82 6.18 -7.57
C PRO A 132 -1.49 6.10 -6.20
N ILE A 133 -2.79 6.42 -6.13
CA ILE A 133 -3.49 6.38 -4.85
C ILE A 133 -3.61 4.95 -4.37
N PHE A 134 -3.90 4.00 -5.25
CA PHE A 134 -3.92 2.59 -4.90
C PHE A 134 -2.58 2.12 -4.31
N LEU A 135 -1.45 2.41 -4.95
CA LEU A 135 -0.12 2.06 -4.44
C LEU A 135 0.19 2.74 -3.10
N PHE A 136 -0.22 3.99 -2.92
CA PHE A 136 -0.09 4.68 -1.65
C PHE A 136 -0.90 3.99 -0.53
N PHE A 137 -2.10 3.49 -0.84
CA PHE A 137 -2.89 2.74 0.14
C PHE A 137 -2.28 1.36 0.45
N VAL A 138 -1.73 0.69 -0.57
CA VAL A 138 -0.97 -0.55 -0.37
C VAL A 138 0.17 -0.30 0.60
N GLU A 139 0.98 0.74 0.37
CA GLU A 139 2.07 1.16 1.26
C GLU A 139 1.59 1.33 2.72
N MET A 140 0.50 2.09 2.92
CA MET A 140 -0.09 2.30 4.25
C MET A 140 -0.51 0.99 4.91
N ILE A 141 -1.17 0.10 4.15
CA ILE A 141 -1.73 -1.15 4.67
C ILE A 141 -0.61 -2.11 5.07
N ILE A 142 0.38 -2.32 4.19
CA ILE A 142 1.49 -3.22 4.48
C ILE A 142 2.39 -2.67 5.59
N TYR A 143 2.46 -1.35 5.78
CA TYR A 143 3.19 -0.77 6.92
C TYR A 143 2.44 -0.97 8.25
N LEU A 144 1.13 -0.70 8.28
CA LEU A 144 0.36 -0.71 9.54
C LEU A 144 -0.10 -2.10 9.96
N ILE A 145 -0.27 -3.01 9.02
CA ILE A 145 -0.72 -4.37 9.26
C ILE A 145 0.21 -5.31 8.49
N PRO A 146 1.51 -5.40 8.82
CA PRO A 146 2.42 -6.25 8.08
C PRO A 146 2.18 -7.71 8.49
N PHE A 147 1.57 -8.53 7.64
CA PHE A 147 1.15 -9.90 7.98
C PHE A 147 1.07 -10.80 6.75
N LYS A 148 1.76 -11.94 6.74
CA LYS A 148 1.55 -13.01 5.76
C LYS A 148 1.40 -14.33 6.49
N GLN A 149 0.31 -15.05 6.22
CA GLN A 149 0.03 -16.33 6.88
C GLN A 149 1.09 -17.39 6.57
N ASP A 150 1.68 -17.32 5.38
CA ASP A 150 2.62 -18.32 4.86
C ASP A 150 4.08 -17.99 5.18
N LEU A 151 4.36 -16.86 5.84
CA LEU A 151 5.71 -16.48 6.24
C LEU A 151 5.94 -16.75 7.72
N PRO A 152 7.14 -17.23 8.11
CA PRO A 152 7.56 -17.24 9.50
C PRO A 152 7.53 -15.83 10.10
N PHE A 153 7.24 -15.74 11.40
CA PHE A 153 7.11 -14.46 12.11
C PHE A 153 8.42 -13.65 12.16
N ASP A 154 9.56 -14.32 12.06
CA ASP A 154 10.90 -13.73 12.06
C ASP A 154 11.36 -13.26 10.67
N VAL A 155 10.51 -13.39 9.65
CA VAL A 155 10.82 -12.96 8.28
C VAL A 155 10.14 -11.64 7.98
N GLU A 156 10.90 -10.66 7.49
CA GLU A 156 10.36 -9.40 7.02
C GLU A 156 9.52 -9.58 5.75
N LEU A 157 8.46 -8.76 5.60
CA LEU A 157 7.76 -8.64 4.31
C LEU A 157 8.71 -8.09 3.24
N ASP A 158 8.84 -8.83 2.14
CA ASP A 158 9.55 -8.35 0.95
C ASP A 158 8.77 -7.19 0.31
N TYR A 159 9.13 -5.98 0.72
CA TYR A 159 8.44 -4.75 0.31
C TYR A 159 8.41 -4.55 -1.22
N PRO A 160 9.54 -4.64 -1.95
CA PRO A 160 9.52 -4.65 -3.42
C PRO A 160 8.55 -5.67 -4.01
N GLN A 161 8.55 -6.91 -3.51
CA GLN A 161 7.65 -7.94 -4.02
C GLN A 161 6.17 -7.63 -3.73
N GLU A 162 5.83 -7.12 -2.53
CA GLU A 162 4.46 -6.74 -2.20
C GLU A 162 3.94 -5.60 -3.09
N MET A 163 4.80 -4.63 -3.40
CA MET A 163 4.46 -3.53 -4.30
C MET A 163 4.33 -4.01 -5.76
N SER A 164 5.17 -4.96 -6.20
CA SER A 164 5.04 -5.61 -7.51
C SER A 164 3.71 -6.36 -7.62
N ASN A 165 3.36 -7.17 -6.61
CA ASN A 165 2.09 -7.91 -6.57
C ASN A 165 0.87 -6.97 -6.65
N ALA A 166 0.97 -5.79 -6.04
CA ALA A 166 -0.07 -4.78 -6.14
C ALA A 166 -0.22 -4.22 -7.56
N ILE A 167 0.88 -3.96 -8.26
CA ILE A 167 0.86 -3.51 -9.66
C ILE A 167 0.24 -4.60 -10.55
N ASP A 168 0.67 -5.84 -10.40
CA ASP A 168 0.12 -6.97 -11.16
C ASP A 168 -1.38 -7.12 -10.91
N SER A 169 -1.82 -7.02 -9.65
CA SER A 169 -3.23 -7.00 -9.28
C SER A 169 -4.00 -5.87 -9.97
N PHE A 170 -3.41 -4.66 -10.01
CA PHE A 170 -4.02 -3.52 -10.68
C PHE A 170 -4.18 -3.77 -12.18
N LEU A 171 -3.15 -4.30 -12.84
CA LEU A 171 -3.19 -4.63 -14.28
C LEU A 171 -4.27 -5.66 -14.58
N VAL A 172 -4.27 -6.79 -13.85
CA VAL A 172 -5.27 -7.86 -14.01
C VAL A 172 -6.68 -7.33 -13.77
N PHE A 173 -6.89 -6.55 -12.71
CA PHE A 173 -8.20 -5.97 -12.43
C PHE A 173 -8.69 -5.08 -13.58
N ASN A 174 -7.83 -4.21 -14.12
CA ASN A 174 -8.21 -3.35 -15.24
C ASN A 174 -8.53 -4.15 -16.51
N THR A 175 -7.78 -5.21 -16.81
CA THR A 175 -8.11 -6.13 -17.90
C THR A 175 -9.50 -6.75 -17.71
N ILE A 176 -9.82 -7.26 -16.52
CA ILE A 176 -11.12 -7.87 -16.20
C ILE A 176 -12.27 -6.86 -16.30
N MET A 177 -12.04 -5.62 -15.88
CA MET A 177 -13.09 -4.60 -15.84
C MET A 177 -13.35 -3.94 -17.20
N ASN A 178 -12.33 -3.83 -18.05
CA ASN A 178 -12.44 -3.18 -19.35
C ASN A 178 -12.79 -4.16 -20.48
N ASN A 179 -12.45 -5.44 -20.36
CA ASN A 179 -12.80 -6.44 -21.38
C ASN A 179 -14.23 -6.97 -21.16
N ASN A 180 -14.92 -7.27 -22.26
CA ASN A 180 -16.19 -8.00 -22.19
C ASN A 180 -15.91 -9.41 -21.67
N PRO A 181 -16.69 -9.90 -20.70
CA PRO A 181 -16.53 -11.24 -20.21
C PRO A 181 -16.86 -12.28 -21.30
N PRO A 182 -16.23 -13.45 -21.28
CA PRO A 182 -16.74 -14.57 -22.06
C PRO A 182 -18.18 -14.87 -21.62
N GLU A 183 -19.10 -15.06 -22.59
CA GLU A 183 -20.55 -15.18 -22.37
C GLU A 183 -20.97 -16.35 -21.45
N ASN A 184 -20.03 -17.23 -21.07
CA ASN A 184 -20.32 -18.46 -20.35
C ASN A 184 -19.55 -18.53 -19.03
N GLY A 185 -20.22 -18.22 -17.91
CA GLY A 185 -19.83 -18.74 -16.59
C GLY A 185 -19.06 -17.81 -15.65
N GLU A 186 -19.18 -16.49 -15.75
CA GLU A 186 -18.71 -15.64 -14.64
C GLU A 186 -19.44 -16.00 -13.34
N SER A 187 -18.68 -16.20 -12.27
CA SER A 187 -19.29 -16.38 -10.94
C SER A 187 -20.07 -15.12 -10.57
N GLU A 188 -21.16 -15.29 -9.81
CA GLU A 188 -22.01 -14.19 -9.33
C GLU A 188 -21.21 -13.09 -8.63
N ILE A 189 -20.12 -13.48 -7.96
CA ILE A 189 -19.14 -12.62 -7.29
C ILE A 189 -18.47 -11.65 -8.29
N TRP A 190 -18.07 -12.11 -9.47
CA TRP A 190 -17.43 -11.25 -10.48
C TRP A 190 -18.42 -10.25 -11.08
N MET A 191 -19.66 -10.68 -11.31
CA MET A 191 -20.71 -9.80 -11.80
C MET A 191 -21.02 -8.67 -10.81
N GLU A 192 -21.11 -8.98 -9.52
CA GLU A 192 -21.31 -7.99 -8.46
C GLU A 192 -20.15 -6.99 -8.37
N ARG A 193 -18.90 -7.48 -8.44
CA ARG A 193 -17.71 -6.61 -8.45
C ARG A 193 -17.69 -5.67 -9.64
N ARG A 194 -17.97 -6.17 -10.84
CA ARG A 194 -18.02 -5.34 -12.04
C ARG A 194 -19.15 -4.32 -11.96
N ARG A 195 -20.31 -4.68 -11.41
CA ARG A 195 -21.42 -3.75 -11.15
C ARG A 195 -20.99 -2.65 -10.18
N SER A 196 -20.43 -3.01 -9.03
CA SER A 196 -19.91 -2.07 -8.03
C SER A 196 -18.85 -1.13 -8.61
N PHE A 197 -17.91 -1.66 -9.41
CA PHE A 197 -16.91 -0.85 -10.08
C PHE A 197 -17.52 0.14 -11.08
N LYS A 198 -18.44 -0.32 -11.95
CA LYS A 198 -19.15 0.54 -12.91
C LYS A 198 -19.98 1.62 -12.21
N ASP A 199 -20.61 1.30 -11.08
CA ASP A 199 -21.38 2.28 -10.31
C ASP A 199 -20.47 3.31 -9.63
N ASN A 200 -19.32 2.89 -9.10
CA ASN A 200 -18.31 3.82 -8.57
C ASN A 200 -17.74 4.74 -9.66
N LEU A 201 -17.56 4.24 -10.89
CA LEU A 201 -17.14 5.07 -12.02
C LEU A 201 -18.14 6.19 -12.35
N LYS A 202 -19.46 5.93 -12.25
CA LYS A 202 -20.50 6.97 -12.45
C LYS A 202 -20.39 8.09 -11.42
N HIS A 203 -19.90 7.79 -10.21
CA HIS A 203 -19.80 8.73 -9.09
C HIS A 203 -18.37 9.21 -8.83
N ILE A 204 -17.46 9.03 -9.79
CA ILE A 204 -16.03 9.25 -9.55
C ILE A 204 -15.67 10.69 -9.16
N LYS A 205 -16.43 11.68 -9.65
CA LYS A 205 -16.24 13.10 -9.31
C LYS A 205 -16.58 13.41 -7.86
N THR A 206 -17.52 12.66 -7.25
CA THR A 206 -18.01 12.88 -5.89
C THR A 206 -17.45 11.86 -4.90
N ARG A 207 -17.04 10.68 -5.37
CA ARG A 207 -16.56 9.56 -4.56
C ARG A 207 -15.35 8.86 -5.20
N PRO A 208 -14.22 9.58 -5.40
CA PRO A 208 -13.06 9.03 -6.09
C PRO A 208 -12.44 7.80 -5.40
N PHE A 209 -12.64 7.66 -4.08
CA PHE A 209 -12.12 6.52 -3.32
C PHE A 209 -12.92 5.22 -3.53
N GLY A 210 -14.13 5.28 -4.10
CA GLY A 210 -14.92 4.07 -4.37
C GLY A 210 -14.17 3.08 -5.27
N ILE A 211 -13.56 3.58 -6.34
CA ILE A 211 -12.76 2.74 -7.25
C ILE A 211 -11.48 2.22 -6.57
N ILE A 212 -10.84 3.04 -5.73
CA ILE A 212 -9.63 2.67 -4.99
C ILE A 212 -9.92 1.51 -4.05
N TRP A 213 -11.05 1.55 -3.34
CA TRP A 213 -11.43 0.47 -2.42
C TRP A 213 -11.81 -0.82 -3.13
N ASN A 214 -12.32 -0.76 -4.36
CA ASN A 214 -12.55 -1.97 -5.16
C ASN A 214 -11.22 -2.61 -5.60
N LEU A 215 -10.24 -1.80 -5.99
CA LEU A 215 -8.89 -2.27 -6.31
C LEU A 215 -8.19 -2.88 -5.09
N LEU A 216 -8.25 -2.21 -3.94
CA LEU A 216 -7.67 -2.70 -2.69
C LEU A 216 -8.32 -4.00 -2.22
N ALA A 217 -9.64 -4.13 -2.35
CA ALA A 217 -10.34 -5.37 -2.02
C ALA A 217 -9.86 -6.53 -2.89
N PHE A 218 -9.71 -6.31 -4.21
CA PHE A 218 -9.18 -7.30 -5.14
C PHE A 218 -7.74 -7.71 -4.78
N TRP A 219 -6.84 -6.74 -4.61
CA TRP A 219 -5.45 -7.02 -4.23
C TRP A 219 -5.34 -7.77 -2.89
N MET A 220 -6.07 -7.33 -1.86
CA MET A 220 -6.03 -8.01 -0.55
C MET A 220 -6.60 -9.42 -0.62
N GLU A 221 -7.64 -9.66 -1.40
CA GLU A 221 -8.17 -11.01 -1.56
C GLU A 221 -7.17 -11.93 -2.29
N SER A 222 -6.44 -11.42 -3.28
CA SER A 222 -5.51 -12.25 -4.07
C SER A 222 -4.16 -12.46 -3.38
N HIS A 223 -3.63 -11.46 -2.68
CA HIS A 223 -2.26 -11.48 -2.15
C HIS A 223 -2.17 -11.27 -0.64
N TYR A 224 -3.27 -10.90 0.03
CA TYR A 224 -3.30 -10.55 1.45
C TYR A 224 -4.47 -11.19 2.21
N THR A 225 -4.77 -12.44 1.85
CA THR A 225 -6.01 -13.19 2.18
C THR A 225 -6.37 -13.18 3.67
N ALA A 226 -5.41 -13.39 4.57
CA ALA A 226 -5.65 -13.38 6.00
C ALA A 226 -6.07 -11.99 6.50
N VAL A 227 -5.41 -10.94 6.02
CA VAL A 227 -5.78 -9.55 6.33
C VAL A 227 -7.12 -9.20 5.68
N TRP A 228 -7.38 -9.63 4.45
CA TRP A 228 -8.69 -9.51 3.81
C TRP A 228 -9.80 -10.11 4.67
N ASN A 229 -9.64 -11.37 5.09
CA ASN A 229 -10.61 -12.05 5.94
C ASN A 229 -10.80 -11.34 7.30
N ALA A 230 -9.73 -10.77 7.85
CA ALA A 230 -9.76 -10.01 9.09
C ALA A 230 -10.37 -8.59 8.94
N LEU A 231 -10.46 -8.04 7.73
CA LEU A 231 -10.96 -6.66 7.48
C LEU A 231 -12.29 -6.60 6.71
N LYS A 232 -12.69 -7.66 6.00
CA LYS A 232 -13.97 -7.73 5.29
C LYS A 232 -15.16 -7.77 6.25
N GLN A 233 -16.31 -7.28 5.81
CA GLN A 233 -17.55 -7.49 6.58
C GLN A 233 -17.94 -8.96 6.50
N VAL A 234 -18.54 -9.49 7.58
CA VAL A 234 -18.76 -10.94 7.77
C VAL A 234 -19.57 -11.59 6.64
N GLN A 235 -20.37 -10.81 5.90
CA GLN A 235 -21.24 -11.27 4.83
C GLN A 235 -21.01 -10.56 3.48
N ASP A 236 -19.94 -9.76 3.36
CA ASP A 236 -19.78 -8.85 2.22
C ASP A 236 -18.44 -9.04 1.50
N LEU A 237 -18.43 -8.77 0.18
CA LEU A 237 -17.24 -8.70 -0.67
C LEU A 237 -16.52 -7.34 -0.52
N HIS A 238 -16.71 -6.67 0.60
CA HIS A 238 -16.25 -5.31 0.84
C HIS A 238 -15.50 -5.18 2.17
N VAL A 239 -14.45 -4.35 2.15
CA VAL A 239 -13.75 -3.89 3.36
C VAL A 239 -14.74 -3.20 4.30
N CYS A 240 -14.61 -3.45 5.60
CA CYS A 240 -15.39 -2.78 6.63
C CYS A 240 -15.32 -1.25 6.51
N GLN A 241 -16.46 -0.57 6.62
CA GLN A 241 -16.54 0.89 6.45
C GLN A 241 -15.65 1.66 7.43
N PHE A 242 -15.47 1.18 8.66
CA PHE A 242 -14.60 1.80 9.66
C PHE A 242 -13.12 1.77 9.24
N VAL A 243 -12.69 0.63 8.70
CA VAL A 243 -11.34 0.47 8.14
C VAL A 243 -11.16 1.42 6.96
N LYS A 244 -12.16 1.51 6.06
CA LYS A 244 -12.11 2.46 4.94
C LYS A 244 -11.95 3.90 5.42
N SER A 245 -12.77 4.29 6.38
CA SER A 245 -12.74 5.62 7.00
C SER A 245 -11.38 5.93 7.62
N PHE A 246 -10.75 4.97 8.31
CA PHE A 246 -9.44 5.16 8.93
C PHE A 246 -8.34 5.47 7.89
N PHE A 247 -8.19 4.64 6.86
CA PHE A 247 -7.16 4.87 5.83
C PHE A 247 -7.43 6.12 4.98
N ASN A 248 -8.70 6.38 4.64
CA ASN A 248 -9.11 7.62 3.98
C ASN A 248 -8.74 8.86 4.81
N PHE A 249 -8.88 8.76 6.13
CA PHE A 249 -8.57 9.84 7.04
C PHE A 249 -7.07 10.09 7.14
N MET A 250 -6.26 9.04 7.28
CA MET A 250 -4.79 9.17 7.23
C MET A 250 -4.32 9.79 5.91
N PHE A 251 -4.88 9.36 4.77
CA PHE A 251 -4.60 10.02 3.49
C PHE A 251 -4.97 11.51 3.54
N THR A 252 -6.18 11.83 3.99
CA THR A 252 -6.69 13.22 4.01
C THR A 252 -5.83 14.15 4.86
N HIS A 253 -5.37 13.67 6.02
CA HIS A 253 -4.69 14.51 7.01
C HIS A 253 -3.17 14.38 6.99
N GLY A 254 -2.62 13.27 6.47
CA GLY A 254 -1.18 13.01 6.45
C GLY A 254 -0.50 13.32 5.12
N ILE A 255 -1.24 13.44 4.00
CA ILE A 255 -0.59 13.48 2.68
C ILE A 255 0.29 14.71 2.44
N GLU A 256 -0.02 15.84 3.06
CA GLU A 256 0.80 17.06 2.91
C GLU A 256 2.14 16.91 3.63
N THR A 257 2.10 16.48 4.89
CA THR A 257 3.30 16.15 5.68
C THR A 257 4.14 15.07 5.00
N LEU A 258 3.50 14.02 4.44
CA LEU A 258 4.22 12.98 3.70
C LEU A 258 4.91 13.55 2.46
N ASN A 259 4.26 14.44 1.71
CA ASN A 259 4.86 15.07 0.53
C ASN A 259 6.07 15.95 0.88
N GLU A 260 6.04 16.61 2.04
CA GLU A 260 7.14 17.43 2.55
C GLU A 260 8.33 16.54 2.94
N ASN A 261 8.06 15.51 3.74
CA ASN A 261 9.08 14.60 4.27
C ASN A 261 9.65 13.66 3.21
N LEU A 262 8.96 13.48 2.07
CA LEU A 262 9.40 12.57 1.00
C LEU A 262 10.82 12.89 0.50
N ARG A 263 11.24 14.16 0.59
CA ARG A 263 12.60 14.61 0.23
C ARG A 263 13.69 13.91 1.01
N ASP A 264 13.43 13.60 2.29
CA ASP A 264 14.41 12.96 3.17
C ASP A 264 14.66 11.49 2.79
N TYR A 265 13.79 10.93 1.94
CA TYR A 265 13.84 9.54 1.46
C TYR A 265 14.28 9.43 0.00
N LEU A 266 14.67 10.53 -0.63
CA LEU A 266 15.14 10.56 -2.02
C LEU A 266 16.63 10.91 -2.07
N PRO A 267 17.36 10.48 -3.12
CA PRO A 267 18.71 10.95 -3.36
C PRO A 267 18.75 12.50 -3.44
N PRO A 268 19.83 13.16 -2.98
CA PRO A 268 20.01 14.60 -3.17
C PRO A 268 19.94 14.95 -4.66
N GLU A 269 19.22 16.02 -4.99
CA GLU A 269 19.15 16.59 -6.35
C GLU A 269 20.49 17.21 -6.78
#